data_AF-A0A2E8U4R9-F1
#
_entry.id   AF-A0A2E8U4R9-F1
#
_cell.length_a   1.000
_cell.length_b   1.000
_cell.length_c   1.000
_cell.angle_alpha   90.00
_cell.angle_beta   90.00
_cell.angle_gamma   90.00
#
_symmetry.space_group_name_H-M   'P 1'
#
loop_
_entity.id
_entity.type
_entity.pdbx_description
1 polymer ?
#
loop_
_entity_poly.entity_id
_entity_poly.type
_entity_poly.pdbx_seq_one_letter_code
_entity_poly.pdbx_strand_id
1 'polypeptide(L)' 'MTQRKSESSRLILHLNHAKAPALAASLTTEASFSLVDDTTLSVEESADSLVDLRARWNTLMRGLIASEHVLELGDDA' A
#
# COMPACT_ATOMS: atom_id res chain seq x y z
N MET A 1 -1.86 -8.06 -33.75
CA MET A 1 -2.76 -7.40 -32.77
C MET A 1 -2.01 -6.22 -32.20
N THR A 2 -2.42 -5.00 -32.53
CA THR A 2 -1.89 -3.78 -31.90
C THR A 2 -2.38 -3.76 -30.46
N GLN A 3 -1.45 -3.92 -29.50
CA GLN A 3 -1.74 -3.68 -28.09
C GLN A 3 -2.35 -2.28 -27.97
N ARG A 4 -3.61 -2.20 -27.56
CA ARG A 4 -4.15 -0.92 -27.08
C ARG A 4 -3.20 -0.49 -25.97
N LYS A 5 -2.55 0.67 -26.10
CA LYS A 5 -1.88 1.31 -24.97
C LYS A 5 -2.95 1.45 -23.89
N SER A 6 -2.91 0.55 -22.91
CA SER A 6 -3.81 0.59 -21.78
C SER A 6 -3.60 1.96 -21.14
N GLU A 7 -4.69 2.69 -20.93
CA GLU A 7 -4.59 3.92 -20.15
C GLU A 7 -4.04 3.57 -18.76
N SER A 8 -3.16 4.43 -18.24
CA SER A 8 -2.53 4.24 -16.94
C SER A 8 -3.60 3.86 -15.92
N SER A 9 -3.42 2.68 -15.32
CA SER A 9 -4.35 2.13 -14.34
C SER A 9 -3.87 2.54 -12.97
N ARG A 10 -4.76 3.13 -12.17
CA ARG A 10 -4.50 3.62 -10.81
C ARG A 10 -5.34 2.86 -9.81
N LEU A 11 -4.74 2.55 -8.66
CA LEU A 11 -5.40 1.97 -7.50
C LEU A 11 -5.07 2.82 -6.28
N ILE A 12 -6.11 3.12 -5.50
CA ILE A 12 -6.00 3.87 -4.25
C ILE A 12 -6.54 2.98 -3.14
N LEU A 13 -5.74 2.77 -2.10
CA LEU A 13 -6.12 2.05 -0.90
C LEU A 13 -6.21 3.03 0.27
N HIS A 14 -7.36 3.03 0.96
CA HIS A 14 -7.49 3.70 2.24
C HIS A 14 -7.61 2.64 3.35
N LEU A 15 -6.77 2.75 4.37
CA LEU A 15 -6.74 1.89 5.54
C LEU A 15 -7.00 2.72 6.78
N ASN A 16 -7.97 2.30 7.58
CA ASN A 16 -8.21 2.87 8.90
C ASN A 16 -7.57 1.96 9.95
N HIS A 17 -6.59 2.46 10.68
CA HIS A 17 -5.84 1.71 11.67
C HIS A 17 -5.36 2.63 12.81
N ALA A 18 -5.50 2.19 14.06
CA ALA A 18 -5.12 2.97 15.23
C ALA A 18 -3.61 3.32 15.28
N LYS A 19 -2.80 2.53 14.58
CA LYS A 19 -1.35 2.74 14.40
C LYS A 19 -0.99 3.13 12.96
N ALA A 20 -1.84 3.89 12.27
CA ALA A 20 -1.57 4.30 10.90
C ALA A 20 -0.18 4.95 10.70
N PRO A 21 0.35 5.78 11.61
CA PRO A 21 1.70 6.33 11.49
C PRO A 21 2.81 5.26 11.52
N ALA A 22 2.63 4.20 12.32
CA ALA A 22 3.61 3.13 12.41
C ALA A 22 3.59 2.23 11.17
N LEU A 23 2.39 1.95 10.64
CA LEU A 23 2.20 1.30 9.33
C LEU A 23 2.78 2.13 8.18
N ALA A 24 2.60 3.45 8.22
CA ALA A 24 3.16 4.35 7.23
C ALA A 24 4.70 4.28 7.24
N ALA A 25 5.31 4.36 8.43
CA ALA A 25 6.76 4.28 8.57
C ALA A 25 7.35 2.98 7.99
N SER A 26 6.67 1.84 8.17
CA SER A 26 7.12 0.54 7.66
C SER A 26 6.94 0.37 6.15
N LEU A 27 6.25 1.29 5.47
CA LEU A 27 6.04 1.28 4.01
C LEU A 27 6.92 2.31 3.28
N THR A 28 7.75 3.06 4.00
CA THR A 28 8.56 4.18 3.47
C THR A 28 9.44 3.77 2.28
N THR A 29 9.83 2.50 2.19
CA THR A 29 10.67 1.99 1.11
C THR A 29 9.88 1.22 0.03
N GLU A 30 8.59 1.01 0.24
CA GLU A 30 7.76 0.06 -0.50
C GLU A 30 6.72 0.75 -1.38
N ALA A 31 6.17 1.89 -0.92
CA ALA A 31 5.09 2.59 -1.62
C ALA A 31 5.06 4.08 -1.33
N SER A 32 4.39 4.82 -2.23
CA SER A 32 4.03 6.21 -1.97
C SER A 32 2.73 6.27 -1.19
N PHE A 33 2.74 6.95 -0.05
CA PHE A 33 1.57 7.07 0.81
C PHE A 33 1.43 8.47 1.39
N SER A 34 0.24 8.75 1.93
CA SER A 34 -0.06 9.90 2.76
C SER A 34 -0.88 9.47 3.97
N LEU A 35 -0.64 10.11 5.11
CA LEU A 35 -1.56 10.05 6.24
C LEU A 35 -2.60 11.13 6.05
N VAL A 36 -3.87 10.74 5.95
CA VAL A 36 -5.00 11.68 5.91
C VAL A 36 -5.19 12.29 7.31
N ASP A 37 -5.00 11.46 8.33
CA ASP A 37 -4.92 11.80 9.75
C ASP A 37 -4.12 10.69 10.49
N ASP A 38 -4.07 10.73 11.82
CA ASP A 38 -3.35 9.75 12.65
C ASP A 38 -3.98 8.35 12.67
N THR A 39 -5.11 8.15 11.98
CA THR A 39 -5.84 6.88 11.92
C THR A 39 -6.05 6.37 10.49
N THR A 40 -5.85 7.21 9.48
CA THR A 40 -6.13 6.86 8.08
C THR A 40 -4.89 6.99 7.21
N LEU A 41 -4.46 5.86 6.65
CA LEU A 41 -3.39 5.76 5.67
C LEU A 41 -3.98 5.66 4.25
N SER A 42 -3.48 6.46 3.33
CA SER A 42 -3.79 6.42 1.91
C SER A 42 -2.55 6.00 1.12
N VAL A 43 -2.66 4.93 0.34
CA VAL A 43 -1.60 4.44 -0.55
C VAL A 43 -2.08 4.52 -1.99
N GLU A 44 -1.24 5.05 -2.87
CA GLU A 44 -1.54 5.20 -4.29
C GLU A 44 -0.54 4.45 -5.14
N GLU A 45 -1.05 3.58 -6.01
CA GLU A 45 -0.27 2.85 -7.00
C GLU A 45 -0.78 3.13 -8.41
N SER A 46 0.15 3.28 -9.35
CA SER A 46 -0.18 3.42 -10.77
C SER A 46 0.75 2.59 -11.65
N ALA A 47 0.24 2.09 -12.77
CA ALA A 47 1.02 1.35 -13.74
C ALA A 47 0.41 1.42 -15.15
N ASP A 48 1.22 1.12 -16.16
CA ASP A 48 0.80 1.15 -17.58
C ASP A 48 -0.08 -0.04 -17.97
N SER A 49 -0.26 -1.02 -17.09
CA SER A 49 -1.15 -2.15 -17.29
C SER A 49 -1.73 -2.67 -15.97
N LEU A 50 -2.90 -3.32 -16.04
CA LEU A 50 -3.49 -4.00 -14.88
C LEU A 50 -2.62 -5.16 -14.36
N VAL A 51 -1.82 -5.78 -15.22
CA VAL A 51 -0.92 -6.87 -14.81
C VAL A 51 0.19 -6.33 -13.92
N ASP A 52 0.78 -5.19 -14.30
CA ASP A 52 1.81 -4.50 -13.53
C ASP A 52 1.23 -3.91 -12.24
N LEU A 53 0.04 -3.30 -12.32
CA LEU A 53 -0.67 -2.77 -11.16
C LEU A 53 -0.94 -3.88 -10.13
N ARG A 54 -1.39 -5.06 -10.58
CA ARG A 54 -1.59 -6.23 -9.72
C ARG A 54 -0.28 -6.70 -9.08
N ALA A 55 0.84 -6.65 -9.82
CA ALA A 55 2.13 -7.03 -9.27
C ALA A 55 2.58 -6.07 -8.16
N ARG A 56 2.46 -4.76 -8.37
CA ARG A 56 2.74 -3.73 -7.36
C ARG A 56 1.84 -3.89 -6.13
N TRP A 57 0.53 -4.06 -6.36
CA TRP A 57 -0.46 -4.30 -5.31
C TRP A 57 -0.13 -5.52 -4.46
N ASN A 58 0.25 -6.64 -5.10
CA ASN A 58 0.60 -7.86 -4.38
C ASN A 58 1.85 -7.71 -3.51
N THR A 59 2.81 -6.87 -3.91
CA THR A 59 3.98 -6.56 -3.09
C THR A 59 3.59 -5.67 -1.91
N LEU A 60 2.81 -4.61 -2.17
CA LEU A 60 2.28 -3.72 -1.13
C LEU A 60 1.50 -4.49 -0.06
N MET A 61 0.57 -5.36 -0.46
CA MET A 61 -0.23 -6.15 0.48
C MET A 61 0.62 -7.08 1.36
N ARG A 62 1.70 -7.67 0.81
CA ARG A 62 2.61 -8.48 1.62
C ARG A 62 3.39 -7.64 2.62
N GLY A 63 3.83 -6.44 2.23
CA GLY A 63 4.49 -5.49 3.13
C GLY A 63 3.57 -5.03 4.26
N LEU A 64 2.31 -4.73 3.94
CA LEU A 64 1.27 -4.37 4.91
C LEU A 64 1.03 -5.49 5.93
N ILE A 65 0.82 -6.73 5.47
CA ILE A 65 0.59 -7.89 6.36
C ILE A 65 1.81 -8.14 7.25
N ALA A 66 3.03 -8.04 6.71
CA ALA A 66 4.24 -8.19 7.53
C ALA A 66 4.36 -7.08 8.59
N SER A 67 4.01 -5.85 8.21
CA SER A 67 4.02 -4.70 9.12
C SER A 67 3.00 -4.84 10.24
N GLU A 68 1.78 -5.30 9.91
CA GLU A 68 0.72 -5.55 10.89
C GLU A 68 1.17 -6.58 11.94
N HIS A 69 1.72 -7.73 11.52
CA HIS A 69 2.25 -8.72 12.46
C HIS A 69 3.35 -8.17 13.39
N VAL A 70 4.25 -7.32 12.88
CA VAL A 70 5.30 -6.70 13.70
C VAL A 70 4.70 -5.73 14.73
N LEU A 71 3.69 -4.97 14.33
CA LEU A 71 3.04 -3.98 15.19
C LEU A 71 2.15 -4.61 16.26
N GLU A 72 1.55 -5.78 15.97
CA GLU A 72 0.82 -6.58 16.96
C GLU A 72 1.77 -7.22 17.98
N LEU A 73 2.87 -7.83 17.52
CA LEU A 73 3.89 -8.41 18.41
C LEU A 73 4.54 -7.37 19.34
N GLY A 74 4.58 -6.10 18.92
CA GLY A 74 5.08 -4.99 19.74
C GLY A 74 4.14 -4.50 20.82
N ASP A 75 2.85 -4.89 20.82
CA ASP A 75 1.89 -4.55 21.89
C ASP A 75 1.89 -5.55 23.06
N ASP A 76 2.43 -6.76 22.84
CA ASP A 76 2.47 -7.84 23.83
C ASP A 76 3.73 -7.80 24.73
N ALA A 77 4.56 -6.75 24.65
CA ALA A 77 5.83 -6.58 25.36
C ALA A 77 5.84 -5.37 26.31
#